data_AF-A0A2A5SCR5-F1
#
_entry.id   AF-A0A2A5SCR5-F1
#
_cell.length_a   1.000
_cell.length_b   1.000
_cell.length_c   1.000
_cell.angle_alpha   90.00
_cell.angle_beta   90.00
_cell.angle_gamma   90.00
#
_symmetry.space_group_name_H-M   'P 1'
#
loop_
_entity.id
_entity.type
_entity.pdbx_description
1 polymer ?
#
loop_
_entity_poly.entity_id
_entity_poly.type
_entity_poly.pdbx_seq_one_letter_code
_entity_poly.pdbx_strand_id
1 'polypeptide(L)'
;MKKLDYHFHSHFSADSEEIPRKHVTEAIAHGLEEICFTEHRDFYFPGMDFSLNLPEYFQEINRLQAEFKDKIKIKIGLEMGIDLRFKSEINQFIDSAPFSF
;
A
#
# COMPACT_ATOMS: atom_id res chain seq x y z
N MET A 1 -13.16 19.36 -4.60
CA MET A 1 -12.87 17.90 -4.54
C MET A 1 -11.70 17.70 -3.59
N LYS A 2 -11.68 16.61 -2.82
CA LYS A 2 -10.55 16.27 -1.97
C LYS A 2 -9.32 15.98 -2.84
N LYS A 3 -8.16 16.51 -2.48
CA LYS A 3 -6.90 16.23 -3.19
C LYS A 3 -6.29 14.95 -2.65
N LEU A 4 -6.19 13.92 -3.49
CA LEU A 4 -5.78 12.60 -3.05
C LEU A 4 -5.01 11.83 -4.12
N ASP A 5 -4.25 10.83 -3.67
CA ASP A 5 -3.65 9.79 -4.49
C ASP A 5 -3.93 8.43 -3.85
N TYR A 6 -4.52 7.52 -4.63
CA TYR A 6 -5.08 6.25 -4.15
C TYR A 6 -4.55 5.04 -4.94
N HIS A 7 -3.48 5.22 -5.72
CA HIS A 7 -2.85 4.13 -6.42
C HIS A 7 -1.37 4.46 -6.67
N PHE A 8 -0.48 3.94 -5.82
CA PHE A 8 0.98 4.05 -5.97
C PHE A 8 1.70 3.00 -5.11
N HIS A 9 3.00 2.83 -5.39
CA HIS A 9 3.84 1.77 -4.82
C HIS A 9 5.12 2.30 -4.20
N SER A 10 5.59 1.63 -3.15
CA SER A 10 6.91 1.82 -2.54
C SER A 10 7.74 0.54 -2.65
N HIS A 11 8.91 0.51 -2.02
CA HIS A 11 9.78 -0.68 -1.97
C HIS A 11 9.15 -1.93 -1.32
N PHE A 12 7.91 -1.84 -0.83
CA PHE A 12 7.15 -3.02 -0.42
C PHE A 12 6.55 -3.79 -1.61
N SER A 13 6.33 -3.14 -2.75
CA SER A 13 6.04 -3.79 -4.02
C SER A 13 7.32 -4.34 -4.66
N ALA A 14 7.23 -5.51 -5.28
CA ALA A 14 8.37 -6.21 -5.87
C ALA A 14 9.05 -5.49 -7.05
N ASP A 15 8.39 -4.48 -7.62
CA ASP A 15 8.81 -3.75 -8.81
C ASP A 15 9.04 -2.24 -8.56
N SER A 16 9.11 -1.83 -7.29
CA SER A 16 9.43 -0.48 -6.88
C SER A 16 10.57 -0.47 -5.87
N GLU A 17 11.33 0.62 -5.86
CA GLU A 17 12.46 0.84 -4.94
C GLU A 17 12.26 2.15 -4.14
N GLU A 18 11.09 2.78 -4.25
CA GLU A 18 10.87 4.10 -3.67
C GLU A 18 10.61 4.03 -2.16
N ILE A 19 11.11 5.01 -1.42
CA ILE A 19 11.00 5.07 0.04
C ILE A 19 9.60 5.58 0.43
N PRO A 20 8.82 4.87 1.27
CA PRO A 20 7.47 5.28 1.68
C PRO A 20 7.38 6.72 2.16
N ARG A 21 8.35 7.16 2.98
CA ARG A 21 8.43 8.54 3.47
C ARG A 21 8.47 9.58 2.35
N LYS A 22 9.13 9.32 1.23
CA LYS A 22 9.24 10.29 0.13
C LYS A 22 7.89 10.55 -0.51
N HIS A 23 7.08 9.49 -0.73
CA HIS A 23 5.69 9.64 -1.18
C HIS A 23 4.89 10.55 -0.25
N VAL A 24 5.01 10.34 1.06
CA VAL A 24 4.33 11.20 2.06
C VAL A 24 4.77 12.66 1.95
N THR A 25 6.09 12.91 1.89
CA THR A 25 6.59 14.29 1.79
C THR A 25 6.22 14.97 0.48
N GLU A 26 6.18 14.23 -0.62
CA GLU A 26 5.81 14.73 -1.94
C GLU A 26 4.32 15.07 -2.01
N ALA A 27 3.48 14.19 -1.45
CA ALA A 27 2.06 14.40 -1.30
C ALA A 27 1.76 15.68 -0.50
N ILE A 28 2.47 15.91 0.62
CA ILE A 28 2.36 17.14 1.41
C ILE A 28 2.79 18.37 0.59
N ALA A 29 3.89 18.28 -0.16
CA ALA A 29 4.38 19.39 -0.99
C ALA A 29 3.38 19.79 -2.09
N HIS A 30 2.66 18.80 -2.63
CA HIS A 30 1.57 19.00 -3.60
C HIS A 30 0.21 19.36 -2.95
N GLY A 31 0.17 19.42 -1.62
CA GLY A 31 -1.02 19.73 -0.84
C GLY A 31 -2.11 18.68 -0.97
N LEU A 32 -1.76 17.40 -1.14
CA LEU A 32 -2.71 16.30 -1.00
C LEU A 32 -3.18 16.22 0.47
N GLU A 33 -4.46 15.92 0.64
CA GLU A 33 -5.11 15.80 1.95
C GLU A 33 -5.09 14.35 2.46
N GLU A 34 -5.07 13.38 1.53
CA GLU A 34 -5.05 11.97 1.84
C GLU A 34 -4.34 11.15 0.77
N ILE A 35 -3.58 10.14 1.20
CA ILE A 35 -2.95 9.16 0.31
C ILE A 35 -3.21 7.74 0.78
N CYS A 36 -3.25 6.79 -0.14
CA CYS A 36 -3.37 5.36 0.13
C CYS A 36 -2.24 4.58 -0.55
N PHE A 37 -1.36 3.97 0.23
CA PHE A 37 -0.39 3.02 -0.29
C PHE A 37 -1.15 1.79 -0.80
N THR A 38 -0.86 1.32 -2.01
CA THR A 38 -1.54 0.17 -2.62
C THR A 38 -0.52 -0.82 -3.13
N GLU A 39 0.31 -1.35 -2.22
CA GLU A 39 1.38 -2.28 -2.58
C GLU A 39 0.82 -3.55 -3.23
N HIS A 40 1.62 -4.16 -4.11
CA HIS A 40 1.22 -5.31 -4.89
C HIS A 40 1.07 -6.57 -4.02
N ARG A 41 0.07 -7.37 -4.39
CA ARG A 41 0.03 -8.79 -4.06
C ARG A 41 -0.59 -9.58 -5.21
N ASP A 42 0.21 -10.46 -5.80
CA ASP A 42 -0.26 -11.37 -6.86
C ASP A 42 0.09 -12.82 -6.52
N PHE A 43 -0.91 -13.69 -6.48
CA PHE A 43 -0.70 -15.11 -6.28
C PHE A 43 -0.22 -15.76 -7.58
N TYR A 44 0.96 -16.40 -7.51
CA TYR A 44 1.56 -17.16 -8.61
C TYR A 44 1.75 -16.37 -9.91
N PHE A 45 2.14 -15.10 -9.79
CA PHE A 45 2.45 -14.27 -10.93
C PHE A 45 3.60 -14.89 -11.75
N PRO A 46 3.48 -14.97 -13.09
CA PRO A 46 4.50 -15.64 -13.90
C PRO A 46 5.77 -14.79 -14.00
N GLY A 47 6.90 -15.37 -13.61
CA GLY A 47 8.23 -14.81 -13.85
C GLY A 47 8.74 -13.80 -12.82
N MET A 48 7.92 -13.38 -11.86
CA MET A 48 8.31 -12.50 -10.74
C MET A 48 7.41 -12.78 -9.53
N ASP A 49 7.98 -12.74 -8.32
CA ASP A 49 7.23 -12.92 -7.09
C ASP A 49 6.76 -11.57 -6.54
N PHE A 50 5.44 -11.31 -6.64
CA PHE A 50 4.78 -10.15 -6.03
C PHE A 50 4.23 -10.53 -4.65
N SER A 51 5.13 -10.95 -3.75
CA SER A 51 4.81 -11.18 -2.35
C SER A 51 4.91 -9.89 -1.54
N LEU A 52 4.13 -9.79 -0.45
CA LEU A 52 4.07 -8.61 0.40
C LEU A 52 4.31 -9.01 1.85
N ASN A 53 5.34 -8.43 2.47
CA ASN A 53 5.63 -8.61 3.89
C ASN A 53 4.70 -7.72 4.74
N LEU A 54 3.56 -8.27 5.14
CA LEU A 54 2.53 -7.53 5.89
C LEU A 54 3.04 -6.94 7.22
N PRO A 55 3.78 -7.67 8.08
CA PRO A 55 4.33 -7.08 9.30
C PRO A 55 5.15 -5.82 9.06
N GLU A 56 6.09 -5.85 8.12
CA GLU A 56 6.96 -4.71 7.82
C GLU A 56 6.19 -3.56 7.16
N TYR A 57 5.32 -3.88 6.21
CA TYR A 57 4.47 -2.90 5.53
C TYR A 57 3.59 -2.15 6.53
N PHE A 58 2.84 -2.86 7.37
CA PHE A 58 1.99 -2.23 8.37
C PHE A 58 2.81 -1.48 9.41
N GLN A 59 3.95 -2.01 9.86
CA GLN A 59 4.80 -1.34 10.84
C GLN A 59 5.26 0.03 10.32
N GLU A 60 5.78 0.10 9.10
CA GLU A 60 6.30 1.34 8.53
C GLU A 60 5.18 2.35 8.25
N ILE A 61 4.07 1.93 7.62
CA ILE A 61 3.00 2.89 7.32
C ILE A 61 2.29 3.37 8.60
N ASN A 62 2.14 2.54 9.63
CA ASN A 62 1.63 2.99 10.94
C ASN A 62 2.57 4.02 11.59
N ARG A 63 3.88 3.82 11.47
CA ARG A 63 4.88 4.78 11.95
C ARG A 63 4.73 6.13 11.24
N LEU A 64 4.57 6.11 9.91
CA LEU A 64 4.36 7.32 9.12
C LEU A 64 3.00 7.99 9.41
N GLN A 65 1.94 7.21 9.60
CA GLN A 65 0.64 7.74 10.05
C GLN A 65 0.76 8.52 11.36
N ALA A 66 1.48 7.97 12.34
CA ALA A 66 1.70 8.65 13.62
C ALA A 66 2.55 9.92 13.47
N GLU A 67 3.62 9.84 12.67
CA GLU A 67 4.55 10.95 12.45
C GLU A 67 3.95 12.13 11.68
N PHE A 68 3.10 11.85 10.70
CA PHE A 68 2.52 12.86 9.80
C PHE A 68 1.05 13.16 10.11
N LYS A 69 0.53 12.70 11.26
CA LYS A 69 -0.87 12.80 11.68
C LYS A 69 -1.49 14.19 11.50
N ASP A 70 -0.74 15.24 11.81
CA ASP A 70 -1.23 16.63 11.75
C ASP A 70 -1.06 17.29 10.37
N LYS A 71 -0.52 16.57 9.38
CA LYS A 71 -0.16 17.10 8.06
C LYS A 71 -0.93 16.47 6.91
N ILE A 72 -1.11 15.14 6.93
CA ILE A 72 -1.79 14.40 5.86
C ILE A 72 -2.40 13.12 6.42
N LYS A 73 -3.53 12.69 5.85
CA LYS A 73 -4.12 11.39 6.18
C LYS A 73 -3.50 10.29 5.32
N ILE A 74 -2.99 9.23 5.95
CA ILE A 74 -2.34 8.11 5.24
C ILE A 74 -3.19 6.86 5.47
N LYS A 75 -3.50 6.12 4.41
CA LYS A 75 -4.20 4.83 4.44
C LYS A 75 -3.26 3.69 4.05
N ILE A 76 -3.52 2.52 4.60
CA ILE A 76 -2.83 1.27 4.28
C ILE A 76 -3.76 0.45 3.41
N GLY A 77 -3.55 0.49 2.10
CA GLY A 77 -4.33 -0.25 1.11
C GLY A 77 -3.58 -1.46 0.57
N LEU A 78 -4.12 -2.02 -0.51
CA LEU A 78 -3.61 -3.19 -1.19
C LEU A 78 -4.03 -3.12 -2.66
N GLU A 79 -3.10 -3.31 -3.59
CA GLU A 79 -3.44 -3.67 -4.96
C GLU A 79 -3.39 -5.19 -5.09
N MET A 80 -4.57 -5.81 -5.12
CA MET A 80 -4.69 -7.26 -5.18
C MET A 80 -4.85 -7.73 -6.62
N GLY A 81 -3.86 -8.46 -7.13
CA GLY A 81 -3.95 -9.17 -8.40
C GLY A 81 -5.04 -10.25 -8.35
N ILE A 82 -5.95 -10.24 -9.32
CA ILE A 82 -7.09 -11.15 -9.34
C ILE A 82 -6.90 -12.24 -10.39
N ASP A 83 -6.85 -13.48 -9.91
CA ASP A 83 -7.06 -14.67 -10.70
C ASP A 83 -8.04 -15.59 -9.97
N LEU A 84 -9.16 -15.91 -10.62
CA LEU A 84 -10.24 -16.66 -9.97
C LEU A 84 -9.83 -18.10 -9.57
N ARG A 85 -8.74 -18.63 -10.13
CA ARG A 85 -8.16 -19.92 -9.72
C ARG A 85 -7.67 -19.88 -8.27
N PHE A 86 -7.30 -18.69 -7.77
CA PHE A 86 -6.75 -18.47 -6.43
C PHE A 86 -7.70 -17.64 -5.55
N LYS A 87 -8.99 -17.60 -5.87
CA LYS A 87 -10.00 -16.78 -5.16
C LYS A 87 -9.99 -17.03 -3.64
N SER A 88 -9.78 -18.26 -3.21
CA SER A 88 -9.76 -18.61 -1.78
C SER A 88 -8.57 -17.98 -1.08
N GLU A 89 -7.38 -18.09 -1.66
CA GLU A 89 -6.13 -17.53 -1.14
C GLU A 89 -6.14 -16.00 -1.19
N ILE A 90 -6.70 -15.42 -2.25
CA ILE A 90 -6.91 -13.98 -2.39
C ILE A 90 -7.77 -13.46 -1.24
N ASN A 91 -8.93 -14.06 -1.02
CA ASN A 91 -9.83 -13.66 0.06
C ASN A 91 -9.17 -13.84 1.44
N GLN A 92 -8.49 -14.97 1.66
CA GLN A 92 -7.77 -15.22 2.90
C GLN A 92 -6.70 -14.15 3.17
N PHE A 93 -5.98 -13.72 2.13
CA PHE A 93 -4.96 -12.67 2.26
C PHE A 93 -5.59 -11.31 2.57
N ILE A 94 -6.65 -10.93 1.85
CA ILE A 94 -7.42 -9.70 2.12
C ILE A 94 -7.92 -9.68 3.56
N ASP A 95 -8.48 -10.79 4.05
CA ASP A 95 -9.03 -10.90 5.40
C ASP A 95 -7.96 -11.03 6.50
N SER A 96 -6.69 -11.26 6.13
CA SER A 96 -5.60 -11.49 7.09
C SER A 96 -5.09 -10.22 7.78
N ALA A 97 -5.40 -9.04 7.24
CA ALA A 97 -4.94 -7.75 7.77
C ALA A 97 -6.00 -6.66 7.59
N PRO A 98 -5.99 -5.60 8.44
CA PRO A 98 -7.01 -4.56 8.42
C PRO A 98 -6.72 -3.49 7.35
N PHE A 99 -6.73 -3.88 6.08
CA PHE A 99 -6.57 -2.94 4.97
C PHE A 99 -7.71 -1.89 4.94
N SER A 100 -7.35 -0.68 4.54
CA SER A 100 -8.24 0.47 4.38
C SER A 100 -8.76 0.53 2.94
N PHE A 101 -9.79 -0.26 2.63
CA PHE A 101 -10.58 -0.12 1.40
C PHE A 101 -11.46 1.14 1.42
#